data_AF-A0A9D6T617-F1
#
_entry.id   AF-A0A9D6T617-F1
#
_cell.length_a   1.000
_cell.length_b   1.000
_cell.length_c   1.000
_cell.angle_alpha   90.00
_cell.angle_beta   90.00
_cell.angle_gamma   90.00
#
_symmetry.space_group_name_H-M   'P 1'
#
loop_
_entity.id
_entity.type
_entity.pdbx_description
1 polymer ?
#
loop_
_entity_poly.entity_id
_entity_poly.type
_entity_poly.pdbx_seq_one_letter_code
_entity_poly.pdbx_strand_id
1 'polypeptide(L)'
;MATKDLGRTPLEAGNTTEYHETRREVRRRYRHEAKAFCRVAARNPELADEAPAPVAPEHRRPNGCWQVDMHDDRIGPVKRWIHSKVGRRWDDVYSEIRRTFDVRTLAGRHIVEQHLLQYVDIHGNQSYSDLIVDDDGVLRVRDDGRRHYCVARCPVSEQALNRWLAGRKVGRRSSRLFWFVSTLGFRVVKETRTETKFERNGRKLNIHHIPVEVPITLSAYRQDRPLTSTEIAFYERLPSWKQAEIAKDLAIEAVASDASQRPYRSPFYRQPTPGAPPLTIDEDA
;
A
#
# COMPACT_ATOMS: atom_id res chain seq x y z
N MET A 1 23.00 21.36 -14.43
CA MET A 1 22.73 22.01 -13.13
C MET A 1 21.43 22.79 -13.22
N ALA A 2 20.65 22.92 -12.15
CA ALA A 2 19.39 23.67 -12.17
C ALA A 2 19.69 25.16 -12.39
N THR A 3 19.11 25.76 -13.42
CA THR A 3 19.25 27.21 -13.73
C THR A 3 18.43 28.12 -12.82
N LYS A 4 17.71 27.55 -11.86
CA LYS A 4 16.84 28.30 -10.95
C LYS A 4 17.54 28.56 -9.62
N ASP A 5 17.32 29.75 -9.08
CA ASP A 5 17.77 30.12 -7.73
C ASP A 5 17.15 29.17 -6.69
N LEU A 6 18.00 28.30 -6.11
CA LEU A 6 17.59 27.28 -5.15
C LEU A 6 17.13 27.88 -3.82
N GLY A 7 17.58 29.08 -3.45
CA GLY A 7 17.14 29.75 -2.23
C GLY A 7 15.71 30.27 -2.32
N ARG A 8 15.25 30.54 -3.54
CA ARG A 8 13.95 31.17 -3.82
C ARG A 8 12.90 30.22 -4.38
N THR A 9 13.31 29.28 -5.23
CA THR A 9 12.43 28.30 -5.92
C THR A 9 11.55 27.46 -4.99
N PRO A 10 12.01 26.99 -3.81
CA PRO A 10 11.19 26.17 -2.93
C PRO A 10 9.96 26.89 -2.40
N LEU A 11 10.11 28.19 -2.13
CA LEU A 11 9.08 29.02 -1.49
C LEU A 11 8.08 29.58 -2.49
N GLU A 12 8.53 29.95 -3.70
CA GLU A 12 7.68 30.60 -4.70
C GLU A 12 6.75 29.65 -5.46
N ALA A 13 6.99 28.34 -5.37
CA ALA A 13 6.33 27.36 -6.24
C ALA A 13 5.51 26.32 -5.48
N GLY A 14 5.24 26.56 -4.20
CA GLY A 14 4.49 25.66 -3.35
C GLY A 14 2.99 25.78 -3.53
N ASN A 15 2.43 25.03 -4.47
CA ASN A 15 1.00 24.80 -4.52
C ASN A 15 0.74 23.34 -4.13
N THR A 16 -0.22 23.09 -3.25
CA THR A 16 -0.59 21.72 -2.89
C THR A 16 -1.03 20.92 -4.11
N THR A 17 -0.90 19.59 -4.01
CA THR A 17 -1.50 18.66 -4.96
C THR A 17 -3.00 18.93 -5.13
N GLU A 18 -3.70 19.23 -4.03
CA GLU A 18 -5.12 19.57 -4.03
C GLU A 18 -5.40 20.84 -4.86
N TYR A 19 -4.59 21.89 -4.72
CA TYR A 19 -4.70 23.09 -5.56
C TYR A 19 -4.55 22.74 -7.05
N HIS A 20 -3.59 21.86 -7.38
CA HIS A 20 -3.39 21.40 -8.74
C HIS A 20 -4.58 20.58 -9.27
N GLU A 21 -5.16 19.72 -8.45
CA GLU A 21 -6.32 18.89 -8.80
C GLU A 21 -7.56 19.75 -9.02
N THR A 22 -7.90 20.62 -8.08
CA THR A 22 -9.01 21.58 -8.21
C THR A 22 -8.84 22.44 -9.45
N ARG A 23 -7.64 22.98 -9.70
CA ARG A 23 -7.38 23.78 -10.91
C ARG A 23 -7.48 22.94 -12.20
N ARG A 24 -7.07 21.66 -12.17
CA ARG A 24 -7.22 20.74 -13.31
C ARG A 24 -8.69 20.43 -13.56
N GLU A 25 -9.47 20.21 -12.51
CA GLU A 25 -10.90 19.93 -12.59
C GLU A 25 -11.68 21.13 -13.14
N VAL A 26 -11.46 22.32 -12.59
CA VAL A 26 -12.07 23.58 -13.08
C VAL A 26 -11.73 23.80 -14.56
N ARG A 27 -10.46 23.61 -14.95
CA ARG A 27 -10.04 23.70 -16.37
C ARG A 27 -10.62 22.59 -17.24
N ARG A 28 -10.83 21.39 -16.69
CA ARG A 28 -11.45 20.27 -17.42
C ARG A 28 -12.92 20.57 -17.68
N ARG A 29 -13.65 21.05 -16.68
CA ARG A 29 -15.04 21.48 -16.79
C ARG A 29 -15.20 22.61 -17.81
N TYR A 30 -14.40 23.67 -17.68
CA TYR A 30 -14.41 24.78 -18.63
C TYR A 30 -14.14 24.32 -20.08
N ARG A 31 -13.11 23.49 -20.30
CA ARG A 31 -12.83 22.95 -21.65
C ARG A 31 -13.95 22.08 -22.20
N HIS A 32 -14.65 21.37 -21.33
CA HIS A 32 -15.81 20.57 -21.72
C HIS A 32 -16.98 21.48 -22.14
N GLU A 33 -17.30 22.49 -21.34
CA GLU A 33 -18.33 23.49 -21.64
C GLU A 33 -18.01 24.28 -22.92
N ALA A 34 -16.75 24.75 -23.08
CA ALA A 34 -16.28 25.41 -24.30
C ALA A 34 -16.42 24.52 -25.55
N LYS A 35 -16.06 23.24 -25.45
CA LYS A 35 -16.24 22.30 -26.57
C LYS A 35 -17.71 22.07 -26.89
N ALA A 36 -18.58 22.00 -25.88
CA ALA A 36 -20.01 21.86 -26.08
C ALA A 36 -20.58 23.09 -26.78
N PHE A 37 -20.23 24.29 -26.32
CA PHE A 37 -20.61 25.55 -26.95
C PHE A 37 -20.16 25.62 -28.42
N CYS A 38 -18.87 25.36 -28.71
CA CYS A 38 -18.38 25.37 -30.08
C CYS A 38 -19.09 24.36 -31.00
N ARG A 39 -19.52 23.20 -30.48
CA ARG A 39 -20.29 22.21 -31.27
C ARG A 39 -21.69 22.71 -31.60
N VAL A 40 -22.34 23.44 -30.69
CA VAL A 40 -23.66 24.05 -30.93
C VAL A 40 -23.51 25.17 -31.95
N ALA A 41 -22.58 26.09 -31.72
CA ALA A 41 -22.32 27.21 -32.62
C ALA A 41 -21.96 26.78 -34.04
N ALA A 42 -21.18 25.70 -34.19
CA ALA A 42 -20.84 25.17 -35.51
C ALA A 42 -22.03 24.56 -36.28
N ARG A 43 -23.09 24.14 -35.59
CA ARG A 43 -24.29 23.56 -36.21
C ARG A 43 -25.37 24.60 -36.49
N ASN A 44 -25.49 25.60 -35.63
CA ASN A 44 -26.44 26.68 -35.80
C ASN A 44 -25.80 27.98 -35.27
N PRO A 45 -25.33 28.85 -36.16
CA PRO A 45 -24.70 30.12 -35.78
C PRO A 45 -25.66 31.04 -35.02
N GLU A 46 -26.96 31.05 -35.35
CA GLU A 46 -27.93 31.94 -34.69
C GLU A 46 -28.17 31.55 -33.23
N LEU A 47 -28.14 30.25 -32.92
CA LEU A 47 -28.19 29.76 -31.53
C LEU A 47 -26.92 30.08 -30.72
N ALA A 48 -25.81 30.42 -31.38
CA ALA A 48 -24.57 30.78 -30.69
C ALA A 48 -24.66 32.15 -30.00
N ASP A 49 -25.47 33.06 -30.56
CA ASP A 49 -25.68 34.40 -30.02
C ASP A 49 -26.65 34.39 -28.82
N GLU A 50 -27.53 33.40 -28.75
CA GLU A 50 -28.46 33.21 -27.63
C GLU A 50 -27.83 32.42 -26.46
N ALA A 51 -26.91 31.50 -26.76
CA ALA A 51 -26.26 30.69 -25.74
C ALA A 51 -25.17 31.52 -25.01
N PRO A 52 -25.18 31.57 -23.67
CA PRO A 52 -24.13 32.27 -22.94
C PRO A 52 -22.78 31.60 -23.20
N ALA A 53 -21.82 32.38 -23.71
CA ALA A 53 -20.47 31.89 -23.88
C ALA A 53 -19.94 31.37 -22.54
N PRO A 54 -19.25 30.22 -22.51
CA PRO A 54 -18.70 29.71 -21.28
C PRO A 54 -17.73 30.75 -20.71
N VAL A 55 -18.04 31.23 -19.52
CA VAL A 55 -17.22 32.24 -18.85
C VAL A 55 -15.93 31.56 -18.41
N ALA A 56 -14.79 32.07 -18.86
CA ALA A 56 -13.51 31.60 -18.37
C ALA A 56 -13.54 31.68 -16.84
N PRO A 57 -13.22 30.60 -16.11
CA PRO A 57 -13.24 30.64 -14.67
C PRO A 57 -12.35 31.80 -14.23
N GLU A 58 -12.96 32.80 -13.59
CA GLU A 58 -12.22 33.90 -13.01
C GLU A 58 -11.13 33.27 -12.14
N HIS A 59 -9.91 33.77 -12.22
CA HIS A 59 -8.84 33.37 -11.30
C HIS A 59 -9.11 33.83 -9.86
N ARG A 60 -10.36 34.17 -9.52
CA ARG A 60 -10.79 34.42 -8.16
C ARG A 60 -10.77 33.09 -7.45
N ARG A 61 -9.85 33.01 -6.47
CA ARG A 61 -9.88 32.00 -5.42
C ARG A 61 -11.34 31.93 -4.93
N PRO A 62 -11.96 30.74 -4.86
CA PRO A 62 -13.33 30.63 -4.36
C PRO A 62 -13.38 31.30 -2.99
N ASN A 63 -14.05 32.45 -2.89
CA ASN A 63 -14.25 33.16 -1.63
C ASN A 63 -15.01 32.22 -0.71
N GLY A 64 -14.34 31.68 0.31
CA GLY A 64 -14.95 30.79 1.30
C GLY A 64 -14.37 29.38 1.39
N CYS A 65 -13.43 28.98 0.50
CA CYS A 65 -12.59 27.84 0.85
C CYS A 65 -11.57 28.32 1.91
N TRP A 66 -11.90 28.09 3.18
CA TRP A 66 -10.93 28.05 4.28
C TRP A 66 -9.91 26.90 4.14
N GLN A 67 -9.71 26.40 2.92
CA GLN A 67 -8.48 25.75 2.53
C GLN A 67 -7.43 26.86 2.51
N VAL A 68 -6.92 27.10 3.72
CA VAL A 68 -5.67 27.77 4.06
C VAL A 68 -4.76 27.75 2.84
N ASP A 69 -4.10 28.86 2.53
CA ASP A 69 -2.95 28.90 1.63
C ASP A 69 -1.88 27.90 2.13
N MET A 70 -2.12 26.61 1.90
CA MET A 70 -1.27 25.50 2.26
C MET A 70 -0.12 25.61 1.27
N HIS A 71 0.86 26.44 1.63
CA HIS A 71 2.11 26.50 0.94
C HIS A 71 2.81 25.19 1.26
N ASP A 72 2.72 24.24 0.34
CA ASP A 72 3.53 23.03 0.39
C ASP A 72 4.87 23.35 -0.26
N ASP A 73 5.95 23.37 0.52
CA ASP A 73 7.26 23.76 0.00
C ASP A 73 7.66 22.89 -1.19
N ARG A 74 8.09 23.53 -2.28
CA ARG A 74 8.58 22.81 -3.45
C ARG A 74 10.01 22.35 -3.21
N ILE A 75 10.21 21.39 -2.30
CA ILE A 75 11.51 20.89 -1.87
C ILE A 75 12.20 19.96 -2.89
N GLY A 76 11.48 19.49 -3.91
CA GLY A 76 12.01 18.57 -4.91
C GLY A 76 13.33 19.01 -5.59
N PRO A 77 13.49 20.27 -6.05
CA PRO A 77 14.76 20.78 -6.55
C PRO A 77 15.90 20.75 -5.52
N VAL A 78 15.60 21.09 -4.26
CA VAL A 78 16.58 21.09 -3.16
C VAL A 78 17.01 19.66 -2.83
N LYS A 79 16.07 18.71 -2.77
CA LYS A 79 16.33 17.27 -2.64
C LYS A 79 17.24 16.75 -3.75
N ARG A 80 16.93 17.04 -5.02
CA ARG A 80 17.80 16.65 -6.15
C ARG A 80 19.20 17.27 -6.06
N TRP A 81 19.28 18.53 -5.61
CA TRP A 81 20.55 19.20 -5.44
C TRP A 81 21.39 18.52 -4.35
N ILE A 82 20.84 18.20 -3.18
CA ILE A 82 21.61 17.50 -2.13
C ILE A 82 21.99 16.06 -2.54
N HIS A 83 21.11 15.36 -3.27
CA HIS A 83 21.45 14.05 -3.85
C HIS A 83 22.65 14.12 -4.82
N SER A 84 22.82 15.23 -5.54
CA SER A 84 23.98 15.41 -6.41
C SER A 84 25.31 15.56 -5.65
N LYS A 85 25.27 15.68 -4.32
CA LYS A 85 26.43 15.81 -3.44
C LYS A 85 26.84 14.50 -2.77
N VAL A 86 26.12 13.40 -3.02
CA VAL A 86 26.45 12.06 -2.53
C VAL A 86 27.87 11.67 -2.94
N GLY A 87 28.61 11.06 -2.00
CA GLY A 87 30.01 10.67 -2.15
C GLY A 87 31.02 11.74 -1.71
N ARG A 88 30.56 12.92 -1.26
CA ARG A 88 31.42 13.99 -0.73
C ARG A 88 31.42 13.99 0.79
N ARG A 89 32.47 14.56 1.39
CA ARG A 89 32.54 14.81 2.84
C ARG A 89 31.40 15.71 3.29
N TRP A 90 30.73 15.34 4.37
CA TRP A 90 29.57 16.05 4.89
C TRP A 90 29.88 17.48 5.28
N ASP A 91 31.03 17.74 5.92
CA ASP A 91 31.43 19.09 6.33
C ASP A 91 31.54 20.08 5.16
N ASP A 92 32.05 19.61 4.01
CA ASP A 92 32.15 20.40 2.78
C ASP A 92 30.77 20.68 2.20
N VAL A 93 29.90 19.66 2.18
CA VAL A 93 28.52 19.78 1.70
C VAL A 93 27.72 20.72 2.61
N TYR A 94 27.84 20.59 3.92
CA TYR A 94 27.18 21.45 4.90
C TYR A 94 27.66 22.89 4.81
N SER A 95 28.96 23.11 4.62
CA SER A 95 29.52 24.44 4.36
C SER A 95 28.96 25.03 3.06
N GLU A 96 28.81 24.23 2.00
CA GLU A 96 28.19 24.65 0.75
C GLU A 96 26.69 24.96 0.93
N ILE A 97 25.95 24.19 1.72
CA ILE A 97 24.54 24.47 2.09
C ILE A 97 24.46 25.86 2.73
N ARG A 98 25.28 26.14 3.75
CA ARG A 98 25.25 27.42 4.47
C ARG A 98 25.65 28.62 3.60
N ARG A 99 26.42 28.40 2.53
CA ARG A 99 26.74 29.44 1.53
C ARG A 99 25.64 29.63 0.49
N THR A 100 24.98 28.55 0.10
CA THR A 100 23.94 28.55 -0.95
C THR A 100 22.62 29.11 -0.42
N PHE A 101 22.29 28.82 0.84
CA PHE A 101 21.05 29.24 1.48
C PHE A 101 21.37 30.23 2.60
N ASP A 102 20.89 31.47 2.49
CA ASP A 102 21.08 32.47 3.55
C ASP A 102 20.18 32.15 4.76
N VAL A 103 20.75 31.44 5.72
CA VAL A 103 20.10 31.02 6.97
C VAL A 103 19.78 32.18 7.92
N ARG A 104 20.23 33.40 7.62
CA ARG A 104 19.82 34.61 8.35
C ARG A 104 18.40 35.04 7.96
N THR A 105 17.96 34.65 6.76
CA THR A 105 16.58 34.87 6.31
C THR A 105 15.67 33.76 6.85
N LEU A 106 14.41 34.10 7.13
CA LEU A 106 13.40 33.10 7.53
C LEU A 106 13.27 32.00 6.47
N ALA A 107 13.28 32.40 5.19
CA ALA A 107 13.26 31.54 4.02
C ALA A 107 14.41 30.51 4.00
N GLY A 108 15.65 30.97 4.08
CA GLY A 108 16.82 30.10 4.05
C GLY A 108 16.92 29.21 5.29
N ARG A 109 16.58 29.74 6.47
CA ARG A 109 16.52 28.95 7.71
C ARG A 109 15.48 27.84 7.61
N HIS A 110 14.28 28.15 7.12
CA HIS A 110 13.21 27.18 6.89
C HIS A 110 13.65 26.04 5.96
N ILE A 111 14.23 26.38 4.80
CA ILE A 111 14.73 25.39 3.83
C ILE A 111 15.84 24.52 4.45
N VAL A 112 16.78 25.12 5.18
CA VAL A 112 17.93 24.38 5.72
C VAL A 112 17.52 23.51 6.91
N GLU A 113 16.89 24.10 7.92
CA GLU A 113 16.64 23.44 9.20
C GLU A 113 15.43 22.50 9.17
N GLN A 114 14.36 22.87 8.46
CA GLN A 114 13.14 22.06 8.43
C GLN A 114 13.13 21.03 7.30
N HIS A 115 13.89 21.25 6.22
CA HIS A 115 13.85 20.35 5.06
C HIS A 115 15.17 19.64 4.80
N LEU A 116 16.26 20.37 4.57
CA LEU A 116 17.54 19.76 4.18
C LEU A 116 18.14 18.90 5.30
N LEU A 117 18.22 19.43 6.52
CA LEU A 117 18.84 18.72 7.64
C LEU A 117 17.98 17.55 8.15
N GLN A 118 16.66 17.61 7.99
CA GLN A 118 15.78 16.47 8.28
C GLN A 118 15.89 15.35 7.22
N TYR A 119 16.44 15.66 6.04
CA TYR A 119 16.61 14.70 4.97
C TYR A 119 17.92 13.91 5.05
N VAL A 120 18.83 14.32 5.94
CA VAL A 120 20.15 13.71 6.15
C VAL A 120 20.23 13.18 7.58
N ASP A 121 20.42 11.87 7.73
CA ASP A 121 20.73 11.30 9.05
C ASP A 121 22.21 11.48 9.38
N ILE A 122 22.50 12.28 10.39
CA ILE A 122 23.87 12.47 10.90
C ILE A 122 24.18 11.45 12.01
N HIS A 123 23.16 10.86 12.64
CA HIS A 123 23.32 10.06 13.87
C HIS A 123 22.75 8.65 13.78
N GLY A 124 22.23 8.24 12.61
CA GLY A 124 21.58 6.95 12.42
C GLY A 124 20.22 6.82 13.12
N ASN A 125 19.64 7.92 13.61
CA ASN A 125 18.45 7.91 14.47
C ASN A 125 17.16 8.33 13.75
N GLN A 126 17.24 8.80 12.51
CA GLN A 126 16.10 9.28 11.75
C GLN A 126 15.67 8.21 10.75
N SER A 127 14.51 7.58 10.96
CA SER A 127 13.99 6.53 10.06
C SER A 127 13.43 7.04 8.71
N TYR A 128 13.34 8.36 8.53
CA TYR A 128 12.69 8.99 7.38
C TYR A 128 13.64 9.73 6.42
N SER A 129 14.95 9.73 6.70
CA SER A 129 15.95 10.38 5.84
C SER A 129 16.41 9.45 4.72
N ASP A 130 16.47 9.99 3.50
CA ASP A 130 16.93 9.25 2.31
C ASP A 130 18.46 9.26 2.19
N LEU A 131 19.12 10.14 2.95
CA LEU A 131 20.58 10.29 2.98
C LEU A 131 21.10 10.02 4.40
N ILE A 132 22.30 9.47 4.49
CA ILE A 132 23.03 9.26 5.75
C ILE A 132 24.45 9.80 5.63
N VAL A 133 25.04 10.20 6.75
CA VAL A 133 26.49 10.40 6.86
C VAL A 133 27.07 9.11 7.44
N ASP A 134 28.01 8.49 6.72
CA ASP A 134 28.68 7.28 7.22
C ASP A 134 29.73 7.59 8.31
N ASP A 135 30.35 6.54 8.84
CA ASP A 135 31.36 6.65 9.90
C ASP A 135 32.63 7.43 9.44
N ASP A 136 32.87 7.51 8.12
CA ASP A 136 33.97 8.29 7.53
C ASP A 136 33.60 9.77 7.31
N GLY A 137 32.38 10.17 7.68
CA GLY A 137 31.87 11.53 7.47
C GLY A 137 31.50 11.81 6.02
N VAL A 138 31.23 10.79 5.21
CA VAL A 138 30.85 10.89 3.79
C VAL A 138 29.33 10.79 3.66
N LEU A 139 28.74 11.71 2.88
CA LEU A 139 27.32 11.70 2.57
C LEU A 139 26.97 10.55 1.61
N ARG A 140 26.12 9.62 2.03
CA ARG A 140 25.65 8.48 1.24
C ARG A 140 24.13 8.50 1.08
N VAL A 141 23.65 7.80 0.06
CA VAL A 141 22.23 7.41 -0.01
C VAL A 141 22.01 6.29 0.98
N ARG A 142 20.94 6.40 1.77
CA ARG A 142 20.51 5.29 2.62
C ARG A 142 20.06 4.15 1.73
N ASP A 143 20.72 3.00 1.82
CA ASP A 143 20.17 1.76 1.28
C ASP A 143 19.17 1.22 2.31
N ASP A 144 17.97 1.81 2.36
CA ASP A 144 16.91 1.38 3.26
C ASP A 144 16.26 0.06 2.79
N GLY A 145 16.83 -0.61 1.79
CA GLY A 145 16.22 -1.75 1.11
C GLY A 145 14.93 -1.39 0.37
N ARG A 146 14.43 -0.14 0.49
CA ARG A 146 13.46 0.46 -0.42
C ARG A 146 14.26 0.93 -1.62
N ARG A 147 14.90 -0.02 -2.30
CA ARG A 147 15.07 0.10 -3.74
C ARG A 147 13.72 0.58 -4.22
N HIS A 148 13.66 1.78 -4.80
CA HIS A 148 12.60 2.11 -5.72
C HIS A 148 12.53 0.86 -6.58
N TYR A 149 11.49 0.06 -6.36
CA TYR A 149 11.20 -1.01 -7.26
C TYR A 149 10.96 -0.21 -8.53
N CYS A 150 11.99 -0.05 -9.37
CA CYS A 150 11.81 -0.08 -10.80
C CYS A 150 11.09 -1.40 -10.95
N VAL A 151 9.75 -1.34 -10.82
CA VAL A 151 8.91 -2.51 -10.73
C VAL A 151 9.19 -3.18 -12.05
N ALA A 152 10.09 -4.16 -12.02
CA ALA A 152 10.53 -4.83 -13.22
C ALA A 152 9.22 -5.25 -13.86
N ARG A 153 8.94 -4.65 -15.03
CA ARG A 153 7.59 -4.71 -15.60
C ARG A 153 7.21 -6.18 -15.58
N CYS A 154 6.07 -6.48 -14.98
CA CYS A 154 5.59 -7.85 -14.94
C CYS A 154 5.62 -8.36 -16.39
N PRO A 155 6.36 -9.43 -16.70
CA PRO A 155 6.49 -9.92 -18.08
C PRO A 155 5.14 -10.39 -18.63
N VAL A 156 4.19 -10.63 -17.73
CA VAL A 156 2.79 -10.94 -18.01
C VAL A 156 1.98 -9.66 -17.99
N SER A 157 1.23 -9.38 -19.06
CA SER A 157 0.30 -8.26 -19.11
C SER A 157 -0.78 -8.39 -18.02
N GLU A 158 -1.27 -7.26 -17.51
CA GLU A 158 -2.30 -7.24 -16.48
C GLU A 158 -3.58 -7.97 -16.92
N GLN A 159 -3.95 -7.87 -18.20
CA GLN A 159 -5.10 -8.58 -18.75
C GLN A 159 -4.90 -10.11 -18.75
N ALA A 160 -3.69 -10.60 -19.08
CA ALA A 160 -3.39 -12.03 -19.04
C ALA A 160 -3.40 -12.56 -17.59
N LEU A 161 -2.85 -11.78 -16.65
CA LEU A 161 -2.89 -12.10 -15.23
C LEU A 161 -4.34 -12.15 -14.70
N ASN A 162 -5.16 -11.15 -15.02
CA ASN A 162 -6.56 -11.10 -14.58
C ASN A 162 -7.39 -12.25 -15.17
N ARG A 163 -7.14 -12.63 -16.42
CA ARG A 163 -7.77 -13.80 -17.05
C ARG A 163 -7.36 -15.10 -16.37
N TRP A 164 -6.08 -15.24 -16.00
CA TRP A 164 -5.58 -16.43 -15.30
C TRP A 164 -6.15 -16.53 -13.87
N LEU A 165 -6.13 -15.43 -13.11
CA LEU A 165 -6.74 -15.36 -11.78
C LEU A 165 -8.24 -15.64 -11.84
N ALA A 166 -8.95 -15.09 -12.83
CA ALA A 166 -10.40 -15.23 -12.99
C ALA A 166 -11.18 -14.90 -11.70
N GLY A 167 -10.75 -13.84 -10.99
CA GLY A 167 -11.34 -13.43 -9.71
C GLY A 167 -10.95 -14.29 -8.49
N ARG A 168 -10.03 -15.24 -8.66
CA ARG A 168 -9.46 -16.07 -7.58
C ARG A 168 -8.15 -15.48 -7.09
N LYS A 169 -7.68 -15.97 -5.95
CA LYS A 169 -6.35 -15.69 -5.38
C LYS A 169 -5.53 -16.97 -5.26
N VAL A 170 -4.22 -16.83 -5.19
CA VAL A 170 -3.30 -17.94 -4.96
C VAL A 170 -2.70 -17.79 -3.58
N GLY A 171 -2.82 -18.84 -2.77
CA GLY A 171 -2.22 -18.90 -1.44
C GLY A 171 -1.43 -20.18 -1.27
N ARG A 172 -0.45 -20.16 -0.36
CA ARG A 172 0.36 -21.32 -0.02
C ARG A 172 -0.19 -21.94 1.28
N ARG A 173 -0.41 -23.26 1.27
CA ARG A 173 -0.74 -24.04 2.46
C ARG A 173 0.25 -25.19 2.56
N SER A 174 1.05 -25.20 3.61
CA SER A 174 2.21 -26.10 3.73
C SER A 174 3.14 -25.94 2.52
N SER A 175 3.46 -27.02 1.80
CA SER A 175 4.33 -27.01 0.62
C SER A 175 3.59 -26.83 -0.72
N ARG A 176 2.26 -26.69 -0.72
CA ARG A 176 1.44 -26.66 -1.95
C ARG A 176 0.74 -25.31 -2.14
N LEU A 177 0.55 -24.91 -3.40
CA LEU A 177 -0.23 -23.73 -3.77
C LEU A 177 -1.69 -24.14 -4.06
N PHE A 178 -2.63 -23.34 -3.59
CA PHE A 178 -4.06 -23.54 -3.77
C PHE A 178 -4.74 -22.30 -4.34
N TRP A 179 -5.82 -22.52 -5.10
CA TRP A 179 -6.75 -21.49 -5.46
C TRP A 179 -7.62 -21.12 -4.26
N PHE A 180 -7.90 -19.83 -4.12
CA PHE A 180 -8.80 -19.28 -3.12
C PHE A 180 -9.88 -18.46 -3.82
N VAL A 181 -11.14 -18.73 -3.51
CA VAL A 181 -12.29 -18.06 -4.10
C VAL A 181 -12.87 -17.10 -3.07
N SER A 182 -13.09 -15.85 -3.46
CA SER A 182 -13.69 -14.89 -2.55
C SER A 182 -15.10 -15.34 -2.12
N THR A 183 -15.34 -15.40 -0.82
CA THR A 183 -16.65 -15.66 -0.22
C THR A 183 -17.45 -14.38 0.00
N LEU A 184 -16.90 -13.21 -0.34
CA LEU A 184 -17.62 -11.94 -0.29
C LEU A 184 -18.82 -11.98 -1.25
N GLY A 185 -20.01 -11.67 -0.72
CA GLY A 185 -21.27 -11.73 -1.46
C GLY A 185 -22.01 -13.07 -1.38
N PHE A 186 -21.51 -14.04 -0.61
CA PHE A 186 -22.30 -15.22 -0.24
C PHE A 186 -23.01 -14.98 1.11
N ARG A 187 -24.31 -15.26 1.17
CA ARG A 187 -25.07 -15.29 2.42
C ARG A 187 -24.96 -16.69 3.02
N VAL A 188 -24.66 -16.78 4.31
CA VAL A 188 -24.76 -18.05 5.05
C VAL A 188 -26.25 -18.39 5.19
N VAL A 189 -26.67 -19.54 4.67
CA VAL A 189 -28.07 -20.00 4.73
C VAL A 189 -28.29 -21.00 5.85
N LYS A 190 -27.29 -21.84 6.12
CA LYS A 190 -27.35 -22.84 7.18
C LYS A 190 -25.95 -23.12 7.68
N GLU A 191 -25.77 -23.13 9.00
CA GLU A 191 -24.52 -23.50 9.63
C GLU A 191 -24.78 -24.63 10.62
N THR A 192 -24.02 -25.71 10.49
CA THR A 192 -24.05 -26.86 11.39
C THR A 192 -22.62 -27.26 11.71
N ARG A 193 -22.41 -28.09 12.74
CA ARG A 193 -21.08 -28.58 13.12
C ARG A 193 -20.32 -29.27 11.98
N THR A 194 -21.03 -29.81 10.98
CA THR A 194 -20.44 -30.62 9.89
C THR A 194 -20.58 -29.99 8.51
N GLU A 195 -21.40 -28.96 8.37
CA GLU A 195 -21.76 -28.38 7.08
C GLU A 195 -22.17 -26.92 7.22
N THR A 196 -21.58 -26.07 6.38
CA THR A 196 -22.03 -24.69 6.18
C THR A 196 -22.50 -24.53 4.74
N LYS A 197 -23.75 -24.11 4.56
CA LYS A 197 -24.38 -23.85 3.27
C LYS A 197 -24.40 -22.36 2.98
N PHE A 198 -23.94 -22.01 1.80
CA PHE A 198 -23.88 -20.65 1.31
C PHE A 198 -24.81 -20.48 0.12
N GLU A 199 -25.35 -19.28 -0.05
CA GLU A 199 -26.17 -18.93 -1.22
C GLU A 199 -25.74 -17.58 -1.80
N ARG A 200 -25.70 -17.52 -3.13
CA ARG A 200 -25.50 -16.29 -3.90
C ARG A 200 -26.35 -16.36 -5.15
N ASN A 201 -27.18 -15.35 -5.39
CA ASN A 201 -28.07 -15.25 -6.56
C ASN A 201 -28.92 -16.52 -6.79
N GLY A 202 -29.50 -17.09 -5.72
CA GLY A 202 -30.35 -18.30 -5.81
C GLY A 202 -29.60 -19.63 -5.99
N ARG A 203 -28.26 -19.63 -6.14
CA ARG A 203 -27.46 -20.85 -6.22
C ARG A 203 -26.93 -21.23 -4.84
N LYS A 204 -27.29 -22.43 -4.39
CA LYS A 204 -26.83 -23.03 -3.13
C LYS A 204 -25.51 -23.76 -3.35
N LEU A 205 -24.56 -23.55 -2.44
CA LEU A 205 -23.28 -24.25 -2.38
C LEU A 205 -23.20 -24.98 -1.05
N ASN A 206 -23.01 -26.30 -1.11
CA ASN A 206 -22.67 -27.11 0.06
C ASN A 206 -21.16 -27.11 0.22
N ILE A 207 -20.67 -26.74 1.41
CA ILE A 207 -19.26 -26.88 1.77
C ILE A 207 -19.16 -28.01 2.77
N HIS A 208 -18.64 -29.15 2.30
CA HIS A 208 -18.27 -30.27 3.16
C HIS A 208 -16.85 -29.99 3.70
N HIS A 209 -16.74 -29.92 5.03
CA HIS A 209 -15.51 -29.64 5.80
C HIS A 209 -14.96 -28.21 5.75
N ILE A 210 -15.43 -27.37 6.68
CA ILE A 210 -14.62 -26.29 7.24
C ILE A 210 -14.25 -26.75 8.66
N PRO A 211 -12.96 -26.89 9.02
CA PRO A 211 -12.60 -27.16 10.41
C PRO A 211 -13.14 -26.03 11.29
N VAL A 212 -13.93 -26.40 12.31
CA VAL A 212 -14.75 -25.54 13.19
C VAL A 212 -13.94 -24.46 13.92
N GLU A 213 -12.61 -24.57 13.91
CA GLU A 213 -11.70 -23.70 14.66
C GLU A 213 -11.34 -22.38 13.97
N VAL A 214 -11.73 -22.17 12.70
CA VAL A 214 -11.50 -20.88 12.03
C VAL A 214 -12.77 -20.04 12.10
N PRO A 215 -12.80 -18.93 12.88
CA PRO A 215 -13.96 -18.06 12.90
C PRO A 215 -14.26 -17.55 11.48
N ILE A 216 -15.43 -17.94 10.96
CA ILE A 216 -15.91 -17.66 9.59
C ILE A 216 -15.99 -16.16 9.30
N THR A 217 -16.00 -15.33 10.35
CA THR A 217 -16.03 -13.86 10.27
C THR A 217 -14.74 -13.23 9.73
N LEU A 218 -13.62 -13.97 9.60
CA LEU A 218 -12.32 -13.37 9.25
C LEU A 218 -11.75 -13.77 7.88
N SER A 219 -12.15 -14.87 7.24
CA SER A 219 -11.59 -15.22 5.92
C SER A 219 -12.58 -14.92 4.79
N ALA A 220 -12.38 -13.80 4.10
CA ALA A 220 -13.09 -13.40 2.86
C ALA A 220 -12.85 -14.36 1.67
N TYR A 221 -12.19 -15.51 1.90
CA TYR A 221 -11.76 -16.46 0.89
C TYR A 221 -11.88 -17.90 1.38
N ARG A 222 -12.35 -18.79 0.50
CA ARG A 222 -12.42 -20.24 0.70
C ARG A 222 -11.34 -20.92 -0.13
N GLN A 223 -10.63 -21.90 0.45
CA GLN A 223 -9.76 -22.79 -0.31
C GLN A 223 -10.57 -23.63 -1.31
N ASP A 224 -10.16 -23.62 -2.56
CA ASP A 224 -10.71 -24.43 -3.64
C ASP A 224 -9.78 -25.63 -3.90
N ARG A 225 -9.29 -25.81 -5.13
CA ARG A 225 -8.39 -26.92 -5.50
C ARG A 225 -6.91 -26.50 -5.48
N PRO A 226 -5.98 -27.47 -5.37
CA PRO A 226 -4.56 -27.20 -5.61
C PRO A 226 -4.34 -26.67 -7.03
N LEU A 227 -3.29 -25.87 -7.20
CA LEU A 227 -2.83 -25.46 -8.52
C LEU A 227 -2.29 -26.67 -9.28
N THR A 228 -2.60 -26.74 -10.57
CA THR A 228 -2.00 -27.68 -11.53
C THR A 228 -0.55 -27.29 -11.83
N SER A 229 0.24 -28.21 -12.39
CA SER A 229 1.63 -27.93 -12.76
C SER A 229 1.79 -26.75 -13.72
N THR A 230 0.87 -26.59 -14.67
CA THR A 230 0.87 -25.45 -15.61
C THR A 230 0.54 -24.13 -14.92
N GLU A 231 -0.35 -24.13 -13.93
CA GLU A 231 -0.67 -22.94 -13.11
C GLU A 231 0.49 -22.58 -12.18
N ILE A 232 1.19 -23.56 -11.60
CA ILE A 232 2.40 -23.34 -10.79
C ILE A 232 3.49 -22.69 -11.66
N ALA A 233 3.76 -23.24 -12.84
CA ALA A 233 4.75 -22.68 -13.77
C ALA A 233 4.38 -21.27 -14.26
N PHE A 234 3.09 -20.93 -14.33
CA PHE A 234 2.66 -19.56 -14.59
C PHE A 234 2.94 -18.63 -13.41
N TYR A 235 2.59 -19.07 -12.18
CA TYR A 235 2.81 -18.29 -10.97
C TYR A 235 4.30 -18.04 -10.70
N GLU A 236 5.16 -19.03 -10.90
CA GLU A 236 6.61 -18.93 -10.67
C GLU A 236 7.32 -18.01 -11.66
N ARG A 237 6.74 -17.78 -12.85
CA ARG A 237 7.24 -16.79 -13.82
C ARG A 237 6.94 -15.34 -13.42
N LEU A 238 6.04 -15.12 -12.44
CA LEU A 238 5.76 -13.79 -11.94
C LEU A 238 6.91 -13.31 -11.06
N PRO A 239 7.28 -12.01 -11.11
CA PRO A 239 8.21 -11.43 -10.15
C PRO A 239 7.74 -11.63 -8.70
N SER A 240 8.67 -11.79 -7.77
CA SER A 240 8.38 -12.04 -6.34
C SER A 240 7.43 -11.01 -5.73
N TRP A 241 7.57 -9.73 -6.09
CA TRP A 241 6.67 -8.67 -5.63
C TRP A 241 5.22 -8.89 -6.07
N LYS A 242 4.99 -9.44 -7.27
CA LYS A 242 3.65 -9.73 -7.80
C LYS A 242 3.09 -11.01 -7.18
N GLN A 243 3.94 -12.01 -6.94
CA GLN A 243 3.57 -13.20 -6.17
C GLN A 243 3.09 -12.81 -4.77
N ALA A 244 3.82 -11.91 -4.10
CA ALA A 244 3.44 -11.37 -2.80
C ALA A 244 2.15 -10.54 -2.85
N GLU A 245 1.97 -9.69 -3.86
CA GLU A 245 0.74 -8.91 -4.04
C GLU A 245 -0.50 -9.81 -4.19
N ILE A 246 -0.40 -10.89 -4.98
CA ILE A 246 -1.48 -11.87 -5.16
C ILE A 246 -1.78 -12.60 -3.83
N ALA A 247 -0.75 -12.87 -3.03
CA ALA A 247 -0.85 -13.57 -1.76
C ALA A 247 -1.25 -12.67 -0.57
N LYS A 248 -1.12 -11.34 -0.70
CA LYS A 248 -1.23 -10.35 0.40
C LYS A 248 -2.56 -10.39 1.16
N ASP A 249 -3.64 -10.76 0.49
CA ASP A 249 -4.99 -10.84 1.10
C ASP A 249 -5.27 -12.19 1.76
N LEU A 250 -4.36 -13.16 1.61
CA LEU A 250 -4.47 -14.50 2.17
C LEU A 250 -3.49 -14.66 3.33
N ALA A 251 -3.34 -13.63 4.18
CA ALA A 251 -2.66 -13.71 5.47
C ALA A 251 -3.42 -14.65 6.44
N ILE A 252 -3.59 -15.89 6.02
CA ILE A 252 -3.78 -17.06 6.86
C ILE A 252 -2.35 -17.45 7.24
N GLU A 253 -1.68 -16.59 8.01
CA GLU A 253 -0.41 -16.94 8.62
C GLU A 253 -0.68 -18.11 9.57
N ALA A 254 -0.12 -19.28 9.25
CA ALA A 254 0.49 -20.25 10.17
C ALA A 254 -0.17 -20.62 11.53
N VAL A 255 -1.44 -20.29 11.81
CA VAL A 255 -2.10 -20.72 13.07
C VAL A 255 -2.26 -22.26 13.11
N ALA A 256 -2.20 -22.93 11.96
CA ALA A 256 -2.33 -24.38 11.88
C ALA A 256 -1.07 -25.18 12.25
N SER A 257 0.12 -24.57 12.41
CA SER A 257 1.32 -25.33 12.83
C SER A 257 1.48 -25.46 14.35
N ASP A 258 0.74 -24.70 15.16
CA ASP A 258 0.82 -24.77 16.63
C ASP A 258 -0.28 -25.65 17.26
N ALA A 259 -1.39 -25.88 16.55
CA ALA A 259 -2.49 -26.73 17.05
C ALA A 259 -2.09 -28.22 17.19
N SER A 260 -1.03 -28.69 16.53
CA SER A 260 -0.52 -30.05 16.68
C SER A 260 0.48 -30.24 17.83
N GLN A 261 0.82 -29.20 18.61
CA GLN A 261 1.79 -29.30 19.72
C GLN A 261 1.17 -29.18 21.12
N ARG A 262 -0.15 -28.95 21.25
CA ARG A 262 -0.81 -29.05 22.56
C ARG A 262 -1.35 -30.47 22.75
N PRO A 263 -0.74 -31.31 23.61
CA PRO A 263 -1.37 -32.57 23.98
C PRO A 263 -2.70 -32.27 24.67
N TYR A 264 -3.77 -32.84 24.13
CA TYR A 264 -5.10 -32.80 24.71
C TYR A 264 -5.05 -33.42 26.13
N ARG A 265 -5.01 -32.58 27.18
CA ARG A 265 -5.23 -33.05 28.56
C ARG A 265 -6.73 -33.24 28.75
N SER A 266 -7.18 -34.49 28.70
CA SER A 266 -8.53 -34.88 29.12
C SER A 266 -8.73 -34.51 30.60
N PRO A 267 -9.79 -33.79 30.97
CA PRO A 267 -10.03 -33.38 32.36
C PRO A 267 -10.54 -34.50 33.29
N PHE A 268 -10.62 -35.77 32.82
CA PHE A 268 -11.28 -36.85 33.57
C PHE A 268 -10.43 -38.08 33.92
N TYR A 269 -9.11 -38.04 33.76
CA TYR A 269 -8.24 -39.05 34.39
C TYR A 269 -7.60 -38.49 35.67
N ARG A 270 -8.21 -38.80 36.83
CA ARG A 270 -7.50 -38.76 38.12
C ARG A 270 -6.37 -39.80 38.04
N GLN A 271 -5.13 -39.33 38.05
CA GLN A 271 -3.98 -40.18 38.32
C GLN A 271 -4.16 -40.75 39.75
N PRO A 272 -3.91 -42.05 39.98
CA PRO A 272 -3.91 -42.60 41.33
C PRO A 272 -2.83 -41.91 42.16
N THR A 273 -3.18 -41.48 43.37
CA THR A 273 -2.23 -40.89 44.32
C THR A 273 -1.13 -41.89 44.67
N PRO A 274 0.16 -41.52 44.54
CA PRO A 274 1.25 -42.36 44.97
C PRO A 274 1.23 -42.45 46.50
N GLY A 275 1.05 -43.66 47.04
CA GLY A 275 1.03 -43.91 48.49
C GLY A 275 -0.12 -44.76 49.02
N ALA A 276 -1.02 -45.28 48.18
CA ALA A 276 -2.00 -46.27 48.63
C ALA A 276 -1.29 -47.62 48.90
N PRO A 277 -1.42 -48.22 50.10
CA PRO A 277 -0.85 -49.53 50.40
C PRO A 277 -1.53 -50.62 49.55
N PRO A 278 -0.80 -51.68 49.17
CA PRO A 278 -1.37 -52.78 48.41
C PRO A 278 -2.46 -53.49 49.22
N LEU A 279 -3.63 -53.69 48.60
CA LEU A 279 -4.68 -54.57 49.10
C LEU A 279 -4.16 -56.01 49.07
N THR A 280 -3.84 -56.56 50.25
CA THR A 280 -3.74 -58.00 50.45
C THR A 280 -5.13 -58.60 50.32
N ILE A 281 -5.31 -59.44 49.30
CA ILE A 281 -6.49 -60.29 49.15
C ILE A 281 -6.12 -61.59 49.88
N ASP A 282 -6.77 -61.84 51.01
CA ASP A 282 -6.75 -63.15 51.67
C ASP A 282 -7.55 -64.12 50.79
N GLU A 283 -6.88 -65.14 50.26
CA GLU A 283 -7.52 -66.33 49.72
C GLU A 283 -7.72 -67.31 50.88
N ASP A 284 -8.91 -67.27 51.51
CA ASP A 284 -9.49 -68.42 52.20
C ASP A 284 -11.00 -68.17 52.46
N ALA A 285 -11.79 -69.20 52.12
CA ALA A 285 -13.25 -69.39 52.24
C ALA A 285 -14.17 -68.96 51.06
#